data_AF-A0A293MEY9-F1
#
_entry.id   AF-A0A293MEY9-F1
#
_cell.length_a   1.000
_cell.length_b   1.000
_cell.length_c   1.000
_cell.angle_alpha   90.00
_cell.angle_beta   90.00
_cell.angle_gamma   90.00
#
_symmetry.space_group_name_H-M   'P 1'
#
loop_
_entity.id
_entity.type
_entity.pdbx_description
1 polymer ?
#
loop_
_entity_poly.entity_id
_entity_poly.type
_entity_poly.pdbx_seq_one_letter_code
_entity_poly.pdbx_strand_id
1 'polypeptide(L)'
;MIGAGISTAAGIPDFRSPSSGIYSKLGKYNLPSPESMFEINYFRRNPAPFFALAKQLLPQDLKPTLSHFFLRLLHEKGLLLRLYTQNIDSLERMAGIPAEKLVEAHGTFHTSHCLDPECNTEYSLQWLREKIATEAVPVCPRCNTPVKPDIVFFGERLPERFFQLADEDFCQKDSFSSLMRILQNVIFFSSLEPPFKCSRLPDLWTEYTTQFHGCLSTWRNAAKETS
;
A
#
# COMPACT_ATOMS: atom_id res chain seq x y z
N MET A 1 -9.35 -9.05 0.02
CA MET A 1 -8.26 -8.14 0.43
C MET A 1 -7.05 -8.51 -0.42
N ILE A 2 -6.27 -7.56 -0.91
CA ILE A 2 -5.17 -7.82 -1.86
C ILE A 2 -3.87 -7.14 -1.44
N GLY A 3 -2.77 -7.56 -2.05
CA GLY A 3 -1.44 -6.97 -1.89
C GLY A 3 -0.61 -7.14 -3.16
N ALA A 4 0.70 -6.89 -3.04
CA ALA A 4 1.59 -6.71 -4.21
C ALA A 4 1.62 -7.91 -5.17
N GLY A 5 1.28 -9.12 -4.68
CA GLY A 5 1.25 -10.35 -5.47
C GLY A 5 0.42 -10.22 -6.75
N ILE A 6 -0.72 -9.51 -6.71
CA ILE A 6 -1.60 -9.38 -7.88
C ILE A 6 -1.05 -8.43 -8.96
N SER A 7 -0.04 -7.61 -8.62
CA SER A 7 0.57 -6.59 -9.49
C SER A 7 1.93 -7.02 -10.06
N THR A 8 2.50 -8.13 -9.60
CA THR A 8 3.80 -8.63 -10.09
C THR A 8 3.82 -8.87 -11.60
N ALA A 9 2.75 -9.45 -12.15
CA ALA A 9 2.59 -9.68 -13.59
C ALA A 9 2.41 -8.38 -14.41
N ALA A 10 2.16 -7.23 -13.76
CA ALA A 10 2.14 -5.92 -14.42
C ALA A 10 3.53 -5.30 -14.56
N GLY A 11 4.60 -6.00 -14.14
CA GLY A 11 5.98 -5.49 -14.20
C GLY A 11 6.37 -4.61 -13.02
N ILE A 12 5.49 -4.48 -12.02
CA ILE A 12 5.80 -3.77 -10.78
C ILE A 12 6.68 -4.69 -9.92
N PRO A 13 7.95 -4.32 -9.66
CA PRO A 13 8.79 -5.09 -8.76
C PRO A 13 8.20 -5.04 -7.35
N ASP A 14 8.27 -6.15 -6.64
CA ASP A 14 7.96 -6.12 -5.22
C ASP A 14 9.03 -5.31 -4.44
N PHE A 15 8.79 -5.08 -3.16
CA PHE A 15 9.77 -4.39 -2.32
C PHE A 15 10.94 -5.32 -1.90
N ARG A 16 10.67 -6.63 -1.75
CA ARG A 16 11.45 -7.53 -0.88
C ARG A 16 12.22 -8.63 -1.59
N SER A 17 11.99 -8.87 -2.88
CA SER A 17 12.69 -9.95 -3.59
C SER A 17 14.21 -9.71 -3.56
N PRO A 18 15.02 -10.70 -3.14
CA PRO A 18 16.45 -10.51 -2.89
C PRO A 18 17.25 -9.94 -4.06
N SER A 19 16.89 -10.29 -5.30
CA SER A 19 17.60 -9.87 -6.52
C SER A 19 16.83 -8.84 -7.35
N SER A 20 15.50 -8.88 -7.37
CA SER A 20 14.66 -8.02 -8.23
C SER A 20 13.94 -6.89 -7.48
N GLY A 21 13.83 -6.99 -6.15
CA GLY A 21 13.04 -6.09 -5.33
C GLY A 21 13.63 -4.69 -5.22
N ILE A 22 12.81 -3.73 -4.78
CA ILE A 22 13.23 -2.34 -4.63
C ILE A 22 14.41 -2.23 -3.64
N TYR A 23 14.36 -2.93 -2.50
CA TYR A 23 15.36 -2.82 -1.44
C TYR A 23 16.78 -3.21 -1.85
N SER A 24 16.94 -4.18 -2.76
CA SER A 24 18.28 -4.59 -3.24
C SER A 24 18.95 -3.52 -4.11
N LYS A 25 18.17 -2.55 -4.63
CA LYS A 25 18.65 -1.45 -5.50
C LYS A 25 18.91 -0.15 -4.74
N LEU A 26 18.72 -0.13 -3.42
CA LEU A 26 18.82 1.08 -2.60
C LEU A 26 20.22 1.38 -2.03
N GLY A 27 21.20 0.49 -2.23
CA GLY A 27 22.56 0.65 -1.67
C GLY A 27 23.24 1.98 -2.03
N LYS A 28 22.84 2.61 -3.14
CA LYS A 28 23.33 3.93 -3.58
C LYS A 28 22.86 5.13 -2.73
N TYR A 29 21.84 4.98 -1.89
CA TYR A 29 21.25 6.08 -1.13
C TYR A 29 21.81 6.23 0.29
N ASN A 30 22.79 5.41 0.69
CA ASN A 30 23.42 5.41 2.02
C ASN A 30 22.39 5.49 3.17
N LEU A 31 21.34 4.67 3.08
CA LEU A 31 20.25 4.64 4.05
C LEU A 31 20.66 3.84 5.29
N PRO A 32 20.17 4.19 6.50
CA PRO A 32 20.36 3.38 7.70
C PRO A 32 19.83 1.95 7.54
N SER A 33 18.68 1.82 6.88
CA SER A 33 18.11 0.55 6.41
C SER A 33 17.31 0.77 5.12
N PRO A 34 17.02 -0.27 4.32
CA PRO A 34 16.17 -0.14 3.13
C PRO A 34 14.77 0.42 3.43
N GLU A 35 14.21 0.11 4.61
CA GLU A 35 12.91 0.59 5.07
C GLU A 35 12.91 2.07 5.41
N SER A 36 14.06 2.63 5.81
CA SER A 36 14.19 4.04 6.21
C SER A 36 13.67 5.01 5.14
N MET A 37 13.76 4.65 3.84
CA MET A 37 13.23 5.47 2.75
C MET A 37 11.71 5.72 2.87
N PHE A 38 10.99 4.79 3.46
CA PHE A 38 9.54 4.82 3.62
C PHE A 38 9.12 5.22 5.04
N GLU A 39 10.03 5.68 5.89
CA GLU A 39 9.70 6.21 7.22
C GLU A 39 9.38 7.71 7.16
N ILE A 40 8.27 8.13 7.78
CA ILE A 40 7.84 9.54 7.71
C ILE A 40 8.85 10.51 8.31
N ASN A 41 9.52 10.10 9.39
CA ASN A 41 10.54 10.90 10.06
C ASN A 41 11.80 11.04 9.20
N TYR A 42 12.17 10.00 8.45
CA TYR A 42 13.26 10.09 7.49
C TYR A 42 12.85 11.00 6.32
N PHE A 43 11.67 10.80 5.75
CA PHE A 43 11.15 11.58 4.63
C PHE A 43 11.11 13.08 4.91
N ARG A 44 10.63 13.48 6.09
CA ARG A 44 10.62 14.90 6.52
C ARG A 44 12.01 15.51 6.61
N ARG A 45 13.04 14.72 6.94
CA ARG A 45 14.43 15.19 7.01
C ARG A 45 15.10 15.19 5.64
N ASN A 46 14.87 14.15 4.83
CA ASN A 46 15.48 13.97 3.53
C ASN A 46 14.52 13.21 2.58
N PRO A 47 13.68 13.92 1.82
CA PRO A 47 12.74 13.29 0.89
C PRO A 47 13.39 12.87 -0.45
N ALA A 48 14.62 13.33 -0.73
CA ALA A 48 15.27 13.14 -2.02
C ALA A 48 15.46 11.66 -2.42
N PRO A 49 15.84 10.72 -1.53
CA PRO A 49 15.97 9.30 -1.90
C PRO A 49 14.65 8.70 -2.38
N PHE A 50 13.54 9.03 -1.71
CA PHE A 50 12.21 8.58 -2.13
C PHE A 50 11.87 9.11 -3.52
N PHE A 51 12.05 10.41 -3.79
CA PHE A 51 11.71 10.98 -5.09
C PHE A 51 12.64 10.52 -6.22
N ALA A 52 13.91 10.27 -5.90
CA ALA A 52 14.85 9.66 -6.84
C ALA A 52 14.41 8.24 -7.22
N LEU A 53 13.90 7.45 -6.27
CA LEU A 53 13.30 6.14 -6.56
C LEU A 53 11.98 6.30 -7.33
N ALA A 54 11.10 7.20 -6.89
CA ALA A 54 9.81 7.44 -7.52
C ALA A 54 9.99 7.85 -8.99
N LYS A 55 11.01 8.64 -9.33
CA LYS A 55 11.37 8.99 -10.71
C LYS A 55 11.82 7.80 -11.57
N GLN A 56 12.31 6.73 -10.95
CA GLN A 56 12.68 5.49 -11.66
C GLN A 56 11.48 4.55 -11.85
N LEU A 57 10.49 4.66 -10.96
CA LEU A 57 9.28 3.83 -10.98
C LEU A 57 8.11 4.50 -11.71
N LEU A 58 8.10 5.84 -11.80
CA LEU A 58 7.22 6.67 -12.62
C LEU A 58 8.01 7.03 -13.89
N PRO A 59 7.60 6.76 -15.14
CA PRO A 59 6.39 6.15 -15.68
C PRO A 59 6.64 4.76 -16.29
N GLN A 60 5.74 3.83 -16.02
CA GLN A 60 5.55 2.65 -16.86
C GLN A 60 4.11 2.67 -17.37
N ASP A 61 3.91 2.26 -18.62
CA ASP A 61 2.59 1.91 -19.17
C ASP A 61 2.08 0.64 -18.47
N LEU A 62 1.90 0.73 -17.15
CA LEU A 62 1.40 -0.35 -16.32
C LEU A 62 -0.03 -0.62 -16.75
N LYS A 63 -0.36 -1.89 -16.86
CA LYS A 63 -1.72 -2.34 -17.18
C LYS A 63 -2.20 -3.22 -16.04
N PRO A 64 -3.49 -3.13 -15.65
CA PRO A 64 -4.03 -4.02 -14.65
C PRO A 64 -3.89 -5.47 -15.12
N THR A 65 -3.61 -6.37 -14.18
CA THR A 65 -3.48 -7.81 -14.46
C THR A 65 -4.86 -8.48 -14.57
N LEU A 66 -4.88 -9.74 -15.02
CA LEU A 66 -6.11 -10.54 -15.03
C LEU A 66 -6.79 -10.60 -13.65
N SER A 67 -6.01 -10.60 -12.56
CA SER A 67 -6.53 -10.56 -11.19
C SER A 67 -7.31 -9.28 -10.90
N HIS A 68 -6.87 -8.13 -11.42
CA HIS A 68 -7.59 -6.87 -11.27
C HIS A 68 -8.91 -6.88 -12.05
N PHE A 69 -8.91 -7.39 -13.28
CA PHE A 69 -10.13 -7.54 -14.07
C PHE A 69 -11.10 -8.57 -13.48
N PHE A 70 -10.60 -9.62 -12.82
CA PHE A 70 -11.44 -10.54 -12.07
C PHE A 70 -12.18 -9.83 -10.92
N LEU A 71 -11.50 -8.96 -10.18
CA LEU A 71 -12.12 -8.15 -9.13
C LEU A 71 -13.17 -7.18 -9.72
N ARG A 72 -12.91 -6.64 -10.91
CA ARG A 72 -13.87 -5.80 -11.66
C ARG A 72 -15.10 -6.61 -12.04
N LEU A 73 -14.93 -7.85 -12.49
CA LEU A 73 -16.04 -8.75 -12.78
C LEU A 73 -16.88 -9.03 -11.53
N LEU A 74 -16.26 -9.27 -10.37
CA LEU A 74 -16.99 -9.43 -9.11
C LEU A 74 -17.84 -8.19 -8.77
N HIS A 75 -17.29 -6.99 -9.02
CA HIS A 75 -18.05 -5.75 -8.86
C HIS A 75 -19.24 -5.67 -9.81
N GLU A 76 -19.04 -5.93 -11.10
CA GLU A 76 -20.11 -5.89 -12.12
C GLU A 76 -21.22 -6.92 -11.86
N LYS A 77 -20.89 -8.04 -11.21
CA LYS A 77 -21.85 -9.07 -10.80
C LYS A 77 -22.52 -8.78 -9.46
N GLY A 78 -22.23 -7.65 -8.80
CA GLY A 78 -22.79 -7.31 -7.49
C GLY A 78 -22.25 -8.16 -6.33
N LEU A 79 -21.16 -8.90 -6.54
CA LEU A 79 -20.57 -9.81 -5.54
C LEU A 79 -19.45 -9.13 -4.73
N LEU A 80 -18.91 -8.01 -5.21
CA LEU A 80 -17.88 -7.26 -4.48
C LEU A 80 -18.51 -6.30 -3.47
N LEU A 81 -18.43 -6.64 -2.18
CA LEU A 81 -18.77 -5.72 -1.09
C LEU A 81 -17.78 -4.55 -1.06
N ARG A 82 -16.49 -4.86 -0.84
CA ARG A 82 -15.37 -3.92 -0.72
C ARG A 82 -14.07 -4.58 -1.18
N LEU A 83 -13.15 -3.78 -1.70
CA LEU A 83 -11.79 -4.15 -2.02
C LEU A 83 -10.81 -3.35 -1.16
N TYR A 84 -10.26 -4.01 -0.14
CA TYR A 84 -9.13 -3.52 0.64
C TYR A 84 -7.83 -3.89 -0.08
N THR A 85 -7.02 -2.89 -0.44
CA THR A 85 -5.73 -3.06 -1.09
C THR A 85 -4.60 -2.48 -0.26
N GLN A 86 -3.47 -3.20 -0.20
CA GLN A 86 -2.19 -2.71 0.33
C GLN A 86 -1.33 -2.04 -0.76
N ASN A 87 -1.76 -2.12 -2.02
CA ASN A 87 -1.02 -1.57 -3.15
C ASN A 87 -1.24 -0.06 -3.25
N ILE A 88 -0.24 0.61 -3.79
CA ILE A 88 -0.26 2.06 -4.06
C ILE A 88 -0.19 2.34 -5.57
N ASP A 89 -0.15 1.30 -6.40
CA ASP A 89 0.07 1.36 -7.85
C ASP A 89 -1.15 1.85 -8.67
N SER A 90 -2.32 1.96 -8.03
CA SER A 90 -3.59 2.41 -8.63
C SER A 90 -4.14 1.48 -9.73
N LEU A 91 -3.64 0.25 -9.86
CA LEU A 91 -4.11 -0.70 -10.88
C LEU A 91 -5.58 -1.10 -10.69
N GLU A 92 -6.10 -1.09 -9.46
CA GLU A 92 -7.51 -1.35 -9.17
C GLU A 92 -8.42 -0.26 -9.75
N ARG A 93 -8.01 1.01 -9.63
CA ARG A 93 -8.71 2.16 -10.23
C ARG A 93 -8.68 2.07 -11.76
N MET A 94 -7.52 1.74 -12.32
CA MET A 94 -7.35 1.56 -13.76
C MET A 94 -8.16 0.38 -14.32
N ALA A 95 -8.36 -0.68 -13.54
CA ALA A 95 -9.28 -1.78 -13.89
C ALA A 95 -10.76 -1.38 -13.80
N GLY A 96 -11.04 -0.17 -13.32
CA GLY A 96 -12.38 0.38 -13.21
C GLY A 96 -13.11 -0.02 -11.93
N ILE A 97 -12.41 -0.42 -10.86
CA ILE A 97 -13.07 -0.54 -9.55
C ILE A 97 -13.39 0.89 -9.09
N PRO A 98 -14.65 1.19 -8.74
CA PRO A 98 -15.03 2.54 -8.38
C PRO A 98 -14.56 2.88 -6.95
N ALA A 99 -14.33 4.17 -6.68
CA ALA A 99 -13.67 4.63 -5.46
C ALA A 99 -14.43 4.23 -4.18
N GLU A 100 -15.75 4.19 -4.23
CA GLU A 100 -16.61 3.77 -3.12
C GLU A 100 -16.39 2.30 -2.73
N LYS A 101 -15.93 1.46 -3.66
CA LYS A 101 -15.58 0.05 -3.40
C LYS A 101 -14.15 -0.11 -2.90
N LEU A 102 -13.30 0.90 -3.06
CA LEU A 102 -11.88 0.82 -2.69
C LEU A 102 -11.62 1.31 -1.26
N VAL A 103 -10.74 0.57 -0.59
CA VAL A 103 -10.03 0.99 0.61
C VAL A 103 -8.54 0.77 0.34
N GLU A 104 -7.88 1.85 -0.06
CA GLU A 104 -6.43 1.91 -0.24
C GLU A 104 -5.77 2.04 1.14
N ALA A 105 -5.53 0.90 1.79
CA ALA A 105 -5.08 0.86 3.18
C ALA A 105 -3.74 1.58 3.38
N HIS A 106 -2.84 1.45 2.40
CA HIS A 106 -1.54 2.15 2.40
C HIS A 106 -1.56 3.45 1.59
N GLY A 107 -2.74 4.01 1.38
CA GLY A 107 -2.90 5.25 0.66
C GLY A 107 -2.68 5.12 -0.85
N THR A 108 -2.46 6.24 -1.52
CA THR A 108 -2.51 6.30 -2.99
C THR A 108 -1.53 7.31 -3.56
N PHE A 109 -1.04 7.04 -4.77
CA PHE A 109 -0.34 8.05 -5.58
C PHE A 109 -1.30 8.97 -6.32
N HIS A 110 -2.61 8.69 -6.31
CA HIS A 110 -3.60 9.46 -7.08
C HIS A 110 -3.64 10.95 -6.67
N THR A 111 -3.43 11.21 -5.39
CA THR A 111 -3.40 12.53 -4.77
C THR A 111 -2.13 12.71 -3.95
N SER A 112 -1.79 13.95 -3.63
CA SER A 112 -0.62 14.33 -2.84
C SER A 112 -0.91 15.60 -2.07
N HIS A 113 -0.39 15.72 -0.85
CA HIS A 113 -0.59 16.89 -0.01
C HIS A 113 0.72 17.59 0.35
N CYS A 114 0.66 18.93 0.42
CA CYS A 114 1.72 19.71 1.05
C CYS A 114 1.89 19.27 2.52
N LEU A 115 3.13 19.04 2.95
CA LEU A 115 3.42 18.60 4.32
C LEU A 115 3.24 19.68 5.39
N ASP A 116 3.10 20.95 5.00
CA ASP A 116 2.79 22.03 5.92
C ASP A 116 1.33 21.91 6.38
N PRO A 117 1.07 21.65 7.68
CA PRO A 117 -0.28 21.48 8.20
C PRO A 117 -1.20 22.69 8.02
N GLU A 118 -0.64 23.91 7.96
CA GLU A 118 -1.42 25.13 7.75
C GLU A 118 -1.80 25.31 6.28
N CYS A 119 -1.03 24.72 5.36
CA CYS A 119 -1.24 24.80 3.93
C CYS A 119 -2.08 23.64 3.39
N ASN A 120 -1.69 22.40 3.71
CA ASN A 120 -2.32 21.12 3.35
C ASN A 120 -2.94 21.08 1.94
N THR A 121 -2.25 21.66 0.96
CA THR A 121 -2.77 21.78 -0.41
C THR A 121 -2.74 20.44 -1.10
N GLU A 122 -3.87 20.01 -1.66
CA GLU A 122 -3.94 18.82 -2.52
C GLU A 122 -3.39 19.11 -3.93
N TYR A 123 -2.67 18.13 -4.48
CA TYR A 123 -2.16 18.09 -5.84
C TYR A 123 -2.50 16.75 -6.49
N SER A 124 -2.78 16.78 -7.79
CA SER A 124 -3.08 15.56 -8.56
C SER A 124 -1.82 14.75 -8.88
N LEU A 125 -2.00 13.46 -9.18
CA LEU A 125 -0.94 12.60 -9.72
C LEU A 125 -0.26 13.21 -10.95
N GLN A 126 -1.00 13.90 -11.82
CA GLN A 126 -0.42 14.57 -12.98
C GLN A 126 0.58 15.65 -12.54
N TRP A 127 0.17 16.52 -11.62
CA TRP A 127 1.06 17.55 -11.07
C TRP A 127 2.32 16.94 -10.44
N LEU A 128 2.14 15.88 -9.64
CA LEU A 128 3.27 15.20 -8.99
C LEU A 128 4.24 14.60 -10.02
N ARG A 129 3.72 13.97 -11.09
CA ARG A 129 4.55 13.40 -12.17
C ARG A 129 5.38 14.46 -12.87
N GLU A 130 4.77 15.58 -13.24
CA GLU A 130 5.45 16.71 -13.90
C GLU A 130 6.57 17.27 -13.01
N LYS A 131 6.32 17.36 -11.69
CA LYS A 131 7.30 17.82 -10.71
C LYS A 131 8.43 16.83 -10.49
N ILE A 132 8.17 15.54 -10.31
CA ILE A 132 9.21 14.51 -10.17
C ILE A 132 10.09 14.42 -11.44
N ALA A 133 9.52 14.68 -12.62
CA ALA A 133 10.27 14.69 -13.87
C ALA A 133 11.30 15.83 -13.93
N THR A 134 10.98 17.00 -13.37
CA THR A 134 11.76 18.23 -13.52
C THR A 134 12.55 18.63 -12.27
N GLU A 135 12.11 18.22 -11.09
CA GLU A 135 12.67 18.60 -9.79
C GLU A 135 13.20 17.36 -9.06
N ALA A 136 14.16 17.57 -8.15
CA ALA A 136 14.65 16.50 -7.27
C ALA A 136 13.64 16.16 -6.15
N VAL A 137 12.94 17.19 -5.65
CA VAL A 137 11.92 17.09 -4.60
C VAL A 137 10.79 18.06 -4.97
N PRO A 138 9.57 17.58 -5.23
CA PRO A 138 8.39 18.42 -5.46
C PRO A 138 8.10 19.31 -4.24
N VAL A 139 8.04 20.62 -4.45
CA VAL A 139 7.69 21.60 -3.41
C VAL A 139 6.37 22.31 -3.73
N CYS A 140 5.65 22.68 -2.67
CA CYS A 140 4.39 23.40 -2.76
C CYS A 140 4.65 24.83 -3.24
N PRO A 141 4.00 25.30 -4.34
CA PRO A 141 4.18 26.67 -4.81
C PRO A 141 3.66 27.76 -3.84
N ARG A 142 2.88 27.38 -2.81
CA ARG A 142 2.29 28.33 -1.84
C ARG A 142 3.20 28.63 -0.65
N CYS A 143 3.84 27.60 -0.09
CA CYS A 143 4.65 27.72 1.13
C CYS A 143 6.07 27.13 1.01
N ASN A 144 6.44 26.63 -0.17
CA ASN A 144 7.75 26.03 -0.47
C ASN A 144 8.10 24.79 0.37
N THR A 145 7.12 24.19 1.06
CA THR A 145 7.28 22.92 1.79
C THR A 145 7.14 21.71 0.85
N PRO A 146 7.87 20.59 1.08
CA PRO A 146 7.72 19.40 0.26
C PRO A 146 6.28 18.90 0.17
N VAL A 147 5.89 18.42 -1.01
CA VAL A 147 4.60 17.76 -1.26
C VAL A 147 4.80 16.26 -1.21
N LYS A 148 4.07 15.56 -0.35
CA LYS A 148 4.14 14.10 -0.21
C LYS A 148 2.96 13.45 -0.94
N PRO A 149 3.16 12.39 -1.73
CA PRO A 149 2.04 11.55 -2.17
C PRO A 149 1.28 10.98 -0.98
N ASP A 150 -0.01 10.75 -1.14
CA ASP A 150 -0.91 10.30 -0.07
C ASP A 150 -0.78 8.80 0.23
N ILE A 151 0.44 8.29 0.12
CA ILE A 151 0.83 6.95 0.52
C ILE A 151 1.23 6.95 1.99
N VAL A 152 0.88 5.89 2.71
CA VAL A 152 1.14 5.77 4.15
C VAL A 152 2.58 5.31 4.37
N PHE A 153 3.38 6.16 5.01
CA PHE A 153 4.75 5.83 5.40
C PHE A 153 4.76 5.10 6.75
N PHE A 154 5.85 4.37 7.03
CA PHE A 154 6.11 3.82 8.36
C PHE A 154 6.10 4.96 9.38
N GLY A 155 5.34 4.78 10.46
CA GLY A 155 5.11 5.79 11.49
C GLY A 155 3.88 6.69 11.25
N GLU A 156 3.19 6.55 10.12
CA GLU A 156 1.90 7.21 9.88
C GLU A 156 0.72 6.29 10.25
N ARG A 157 -0.43 6.89 10.56
CA ARG A 157 -1.67 6.17 10.78
C ARG A 157 -2.29 5.79 9.44
N LEU A 158 -2.95 4.63 9.36
CA LEU A 158 -3.76 4.28 8.19
C LEU A 158 -4.91 5.30 8.00
N PRO A 159 -5.44 5.44 6.78
CA PRO A 159 -6.54 6.36 6.50
C PRO A 159 -7.77 6.04 7.35
N GLU A 160 -8.48 7.07 7.82
CA GLU A 160 -9.68 6.91 8.65
C GLU A 160 -10.75 6.02 7.98
N ARG A 161 -10.87 6.14 6.64
CA ARG A 161 -11.73 5.30 5.80
C ARG A 161 -11.50 3.80 6.00
N PHE A 162 -10.25 3.39 6.28
CA PHE A 162 -9.95 1.99 6.56
C PHE A 162 -10.67 1.52 7.82
N PHE A 163 -10.57 2.26 8.92
CA PHE A 163 -11.17 1.86 10.21
C PHE A 163 -12.69 1.91 10.15
N GLN A 164 -13.25 3.00 9.60
CA GLN A 164 -14.70 3.17 9.47
C GLN A 164 -15.35 2.03 8.71
N LEU A 165 -14.82 1.72 7.52
CA LEU A 165 -15.39 0.69 6.68
C LEU A 165 -15.05 -0.72 7.17
N ALA A 166 -13.90 -0.93 7.82
CA ALA A 166 -13.59 -2.23 8.40
C ALA A 166 -14.59 -2.58 9.51
N ASP A 167 -14.87 -1.64 10.42
CA ASP A 167 -15.87 -1.86 11.47
C ASP A 167 -17.24 -2.16 10.86
N GLU A 168 -17.69 -1.40 9.85
CA GLU A 168 -18.97 -1.66 9.17
C GLU A 168 -19.00 -2.99 8.42
N ASP A 169 -18.04 -3.23 7.54
CA ASP A 169 -18.00 -4.37 6.61
C ASP A 169 -17.80 -5.69 7.39
N PHE A 170 -17.03 -5.69 8.49
CA PHE A 170 -16.74 -6.91 9.27
C PHE A 170 -17.71 -7.17 10.43
N CYS A 171 -18.46 -6.16 10.91
CA CYS A 171 -19.44 -6.36 11.98
C CYS A 171 -20.86 -6.73 11.50
N GLN A 172 -21.17 -6.62 10.21
CA GLN A 172 -22.47 -7.05 9.70
C GLN A 172 -22.65 -8.57 9.83
N LYS A 173 -23.70 -8.99 10.55
CA LYS A 173 -23.94 -10.39 10.97
C LYS A 173 -24.34 -11.35 9.85
N ASP A 174 -24.81 -10.86 8.69
CA ASP A 174 -25.64 -11.65 7.78
C ASP A 174 -25.10 -11.89 6.35
N SER A 175 -23.87 -11.48 6.01
CA SER A 175 -23.28 -11.73 4.67
C SER A 175 -22.05 -12.63 4.66
N PHE A 176 -21.82 -13.37 5.76
CA PHE A 176 -20.61 -14.17 5.93
C PHE A 176 -20.51 -15.40 5.01
N SER A 177 -21.60 -15.77 4.32
CA SER A 177 -21.66 -16.99 3.50
C SER A 177 -21.24 -16.82 2.03
N SER A 178 -21.08 -15.58 1.53
CA SER A 178 -20.82 -15.34 0.10
C SER A 178 -19.54 -14.54 -0.21
N LEU A 179 -18.79 -14.16 0.82
CA LEU A 179 -17.61 -13.30 0.65
C LEU A 179 -16.40 -14.12 0.14
N MET A 180 -16.09 -14.04 -1.15
CA MET A 180 -14.83 -14.58 -1.68
C MET A 180 -13.64 -13.82 -1.08
N ARG A 181 -13.02 -14.43 -0.06
CA ARG A 181 -11.68 -14.07 0.43
C ARG A 181 -10.64 -14.55 -0.59
N ILE A 182 -10.39 -13.78 -1.64
CA ILE A 182 -9.10 -13.91 -2.34
C ILE A 182 -8.07 -13.20 -1.46
N LEU A 183 -7.10 -13.97 -0.95
CA LEU A 183 -6.02 -13.53 -0.08
C LEU A 183 -4.71 -13.94 -0.73
N GLN A 184 -3.81 -13.00 -0.94
CA GLN A 184 -2.38 -13.29 -0.93
C GLN A 184 -1.56 -12.05 -0.54
N ASN A 185 -0.62 -12.31 0.38
CA ASN A 185 0.45 -11.49 0.94
C ASN A 185 0.03 -10.39 1.93
N VAL A 186 -0.02 -10.82 3.20
CA VAL A 186 -0.09 -10.02 4.42
C VAL A 186 1.32 -9.62 4.81
N ILE A 187 1.68 -8.35 4.63
CA ILE A 187 2.75 -7.79 5.45
C ILE A 187 2.42 -6.34 5.74
N PHE A 188 1.60 -6.12 6.77
CA PHE A 188 1.68 -4.91 7.59
C PHE A 188 0.71 -4.93 8.77
N PHE A 189 -0.29 -5.79 8.70
CA PHE A 189 -1.37 -5.77 9.69
C PHE A 189 -0.89 -6.13 11.11
N SER A 190 0.16 -6.91 11.33
CA SER A 190 0.61 -7.34 12.66
C SER A 190 1.00 -6.23 13.67
N SER A 191 0.95 -4.95 13.30
CA SER A 191 1.26 -3.80 14.17
C SER A 191 0.06 -2.88 14.45
N LEU A 192 -1.15 -3.19 13.95
CA LEU A 192 -2.35 -2.43 14.32
C LEU A 192 -2.93 -2.97 15.63
N GLU A 193 -2.65 -2.28 16.73
CA GLU A 193 -3.56 -2.20 17.87
C GLU A 193 -4.12 -0.77 18.00
N PRO A 194 -5.22 -0.46 17.30
CA PRO A 194 -6.13 0.59 17.77
C PRO A 194 -7.58 0.08 17.81
N PRO A 195 -8.51 0.79 18.47
CA PRO A 195 -9.68 0.16 19.09
C PRO A 195 -10.72 -0.27 18.06
N PHE A 196 -10.64 -1.52 17.60
CA PHE A 196 -11.74 -2.15 16.89
C PHE A 196 -12.90 -2.32 17.86
N LYS A 197 -14.06 -1.74 17.54
CA LYS A 197 -15.28 -1.95 18.36
C LYS A 197 -15.85 -3.35 18.16
N CYS A 198 -15.45 -4.04 17.09
CA CYS A 198 -15.91 -5.38 16.77
C CYS A 198 -15.17 -6.46 17.56
N SER A 199 -15.88 -7.24 18.35
CA SER A 199 -15.31 -8.38 19.07
C SER A 199 -14.84 -9.54 18.17
N ARG A 200 -15.24 -9.58 16.89
CA ARG A 200 -14.85 -10.62 15.91
C ARG A 200 -13.60 -10.29 15.08
N LEU A 201 -13.21 -9.02 15.03
CA LEU A 201 -12.01 -8.58 14.33
C LEU A 201 -10.75 -9.23 14.92
N PRO A 202 -10.57 -9.31 16.27
CA PRO A 202 -9.46 -10.02 16.89
C PRO A 202 -9.40 -11.52 16.55
N ASP A 203 -10.52 -12.24 16.54
CA ASP A 203 -10.51 -13.69 16.25
C ASP A 203 -10.14 -13.98 14.80
N LEU A 204 -10.72 -13.22 13.87
CA LEU A 204 -10.36 -13.27 12.46
C LEU A 204 -8.87 -12.92 12.28
N TRP A 205 -8.42 -11.85 12.93
CA TRP A 205 -7.03 -11.40 12.95
C TRP A 205 -6.04 -12.45 13.48
N THR A 206 -6.38 -13.13 14.57
CA THR A 206 -5.59 -14.23 15.12
C THR A 206 -5.58 -15.43 14.19
N GLU A 207 -6.69 -15.80 13.56
CA GLU A 207 -6.73 -16.88 12.56
C GLU A 207 -5.86 -16.54 11.33
N TYR A 208 -5.87 -15.28 10.87
CA TYR A 208 -5.02 -14.78 9.78
C TYR A 208 -3.52 -14.72 10.14
N THR A 209 -3.17 -14.41 11.40
CA THR A 209 -1.79 -14.34 11.89
C THR A 209 -1.25 -15.70 12.38
N THR A 210 -2.11 -16.69 12.64
CA THR A 210 -1.70 -18.05 13.04
C THR A 210 -1.31 -18.89 11.82
N GLN A 211 -1.97 -18.71 10.67
CA GLN A 211 -1.49 -19.21 9.37
C GLN A 211 -0.11 -18.66 8.98
N PHE A 212 0.31 -17.54 9.57
CA PHE A 212 1.60 -16.88 9.35
C PHE A 212 2.74 -17.46 10.22
N HIS A 213 2.46 -17.91 11.45
CA HIS A 213 3.49 -18.54 12.31
C HIS A 213 3.95 -19.90 11.78
N GLY A 214 3.08 -20.64 11.08
CA GLY A 214 3.44 -21.89 10.40
C GLY A 214 4.41 -21.70 9.22
N CYS A 215 4.42 -20.52 8.60
CA CYS A 215 5.31 -20.19 7.48
C CYS A 215 6.67 -19.64 7.95
N LEU A 216 6.70 -18.92 9.08
CA LEU A 216 7.93 -18.49 9.75
C LEU A 216 8.72 -19.64 10.38
N SER A 217 8.05 -20.67 10.91
CA SER A 217 8.69 -21.85 11.52
C SER A 217 9.29 -22.79 10.47
N THR A 218 8.64 -22.96 9.31
CA THR A 218 9.18 -23.75 8.19
C THR A 218 10.44 -23.11 7.59
N TRP A 219 10.56 -21.77 7.60
CA TRP A 219 11.76 -21.08 7.11
C TRP A 219 12.92 -21.04 8.12
N ARG A 220 12.64 -20.91 9.43
CA ARG A 220 13.69 -21.04 10.48
C ARG A 220 14.37 -22.40 10.47
N ASN A 221 13.67 -23.45 10.05
CA ASN A 221 14.23 -24.80 9.93
C ASN A 221 14.96 -25.00 8.59
N ALA A 222 14.45 -24.45 7.48
CA ALA A 222 15.13 -24.51 6.18
C ALA A 222 16.47 -23.74 6.16
N ALA A 223 16.60 -22.66 6.95
CA ALA A 223 17.85 -21.90 7.08
C ALA A 223 18.91 -22.56 8.00
N LYS A 224 18.57 -23.67 8.68
CA LYS A 224 19.51 -24.44 9.52
C LYS A 224 20.11 -25.67 8.82
N GLU A 225 19.59 -26.06 7.66
CA GLU A 225 20.06 -27.24 6.91
C GLU A 225 21.02 -26.88 5.76
N THR A 226 21.46 -25.62 5.67
CA THR A 226 22.41 -25.16 4.65
C THR A 226 23.64 -24.45 5.23
N SER A 227 23.98 -24.72 6.49
CA SER A 227 25.26 -24.38 7.11
C SER A 227 26.14 -25.61 7.27
#